data_AF-G9KHX1-F1
#
_entry.id   AF-G9KHX1-F1
#
_cell.length_a   1.000
_cell.length_b   1.000
_cell.length_c   1.000
_cell.angle_alpha   90.00
_cell.angle_beta   90.00
_cell.angle_gamma   90.00
#
_symmetry.space_group_name_H-M   'P 1'
#
loop_
_entity.id
_entity.type
_entity.pdbx_description
1 polymer ?
#
loop_
_entity_poly.entity_id
_entity_poly.type
_entity_poly.pdbx_seq_one_letter_code
_entity_poly.pdbx_strand_id
1 'polypeptide(L)'
;ALTATEGPAYSQSAICRFEKLDITPKSAQKLKPVLEKWLNEAELRNQEGQQNLMEFVGGEPSKKRKRRTSFTPQAIEALNAYFEKNPLPTGQEITEIAKELNYDREVVRVWFCNRRQTLKNTSKLNVFQIP
;
A
#
# COMPACT_ATOMS: atom_id res chain seq x y z
N ALA A 1 10.74 12.75 -5.77
CA ALA A 1 10.29 13.52 -6.94
C ALA A 1 9.65 14.87 -6.54
N LEU A 2 8.34 14.94 -6.23
CA LEU A 2 7.62 16.20 -5.99
C LEU A 2 7.99 16.95 -4.69
N THR A 3 8.65 16.28 -3.74
CA THR A 3 9.13 16.86 -2.47
C THR A 3 10.43 17.67 -2.63
N ALA A 4 11.12 17.53 -3.77
CA ALA A 4 12.49 18.01 -3.92
C ALA A 4 12.60 19.45 -4.46
N THR A 5 11.50 20.06 -4.90
CA THR A 5 11.49 21.42 -5.43
C THR A 5 10.59 22.30 -4.58
N GLU A 6 11.24 23.07 -3.70
CA GLU A 6 10.72 24.15 -2.83
C GLU A 6 9.19 24.21 -2.66
N GLY A 7 8.69 23.49 -1.65
CA GLY A 7 7.27 23.48 -1.28
C GLY A 7 6.95 22.43 -0.20
N PRO A 8 5.73 22.43 0.36
CA PRO A 8 5.32 21.42 1.33
C PRO A 8 5.39 20.02 0.72
N ALA A 9 5.84 19.05 1.52
CA ALA A 9 5.99 17.66 1.08
C ALA A 9 4.65 17.06 0.63
N TYR A 10 4.57 16.65 -0.64
CA TYR A 10 3.39 15.97 -1.18
C TYR A 10 3.43 14.49 -0.84
N SER A 11 2.50 14.04 0.02
CA SER A 11 2.35 12.63 0.37
C SER A 11 1.51 11.88 -0.65
N GLN A 12 1.64 10.54 -0.70
CA GLN A 12 0.79 9.69 -1.55
C GLN A 12 -0.71 9.91 -1.24
N SER A 13 -1.06 10.14 0.02
CA SER A 13 -2.43 10.47 0.41
C SER A 13 -2.89 11.83 -0.13
N ALA A 14 -2.03 12.84 -0.20
CA ALA A 14 -2.36 14.14 -0.77
C ALA A 14 -2.67 14.04 -2.28
N ILE A 15 -1.85 13.29 -3.02
CA ILE A 15 -2.07 13.04 -4.45
C ILE A 15 -3.37 12.26 -4.67
N CYS A 16 -3.62 11.19 -3.91
CA CYS A 16 -4.86 10.40 -4.01
C CYS A 16 -6.13 11.24 -3.77
N ARG A 17 -6.11 12.15 -2.78
CA ARG A 17 -7.24 13.05 -2.53
C ARG A 17 -7.43 14.07 -3.65
N PHE A 18 -6.35 14.61 -4.22
CA PHE A 18 -6.42 15.48 -5.39
C PHE A 18 -7.05 14.77 -6.59
N GLU A 19 -6.62 13.54 -6.92
CA GLU A 19 -7.16 12.73 -8.03
C GLU A 19 -8.65 12.42 -7.86
N LYS A 20 -9.08 12.19 -6.62
CA LYS A 20 -10.49 11.93 -6.28
C LYS A 20 -11.34 13.18 -6.11
N LEU A 21 -10.77 14.37 -6.32
CA LEU A 21 -11.40 15.67 -6.05
C LEU A 21 -11.85 15.81 -4.58
N ASP A 22 -11.25 15.05 -3.67
CA ASP A 22 -11.52 15.05 -2.22
C ASP A 22 -10.66 16.09 -1.49
N ILE A 23 -10.62 17.31 -2.01
CA ILE A 23 -9.91 18.46 -1.45
C ILE A 23 -10.71 19.74 -1.70
N THR A 24 -10.35 20.81 -0.99
CA THR A 24 -11.02 22.10 -1.21
C THR A 24 -10.62 22.69 -2.58
N PRO A 25 -11.52 23.45 -3.24
CA PRO A 25 -11.20 24.10 -4.52
C PRO A 25 -9.97 25.01 -4.45
N LYS A 26 -9.79 25.73 -3.33
CA LYS A 26 -8.60 26.57 -3.08
C LYS A 26 -7.32 25.74 -3.00
N SER A 27 -7.37 24.53 -2.43
CA SER A 27 -6.23 23.62 -2.41
C SER A 27 -5.94 23.06 -3.81
N ALA A 28 -6.98 22.71 -4.57
CA ALA A 28 -6.84 22.21 -5.94
C ALA A 28 -6.20 23.27 -6.85
N GLN A 29 -6.62 24.54 -6.75
CA GLN A 29 -6.03 25.66 -7.49
C GLN A 29 -4.53 25.84 -7.22
N LYS A 30 -4.06 25.52 -6.01
CA LYS A 30 -2.64 25.58 -5.65
C LYS A 30 -1.87 24.35 -6.14
N LEU A 31 -2.48 23.17 -6.08
CA LEU A 31 -1.83 21.90 -6.47
C LEU A 31 -1.74 21.71 -7.98
N LYS A 32 -2.77 22.12 -8.73
CA LYS A 32 -2.86 21.94 -10.18
C LYS A 32 -1.61 22.43 -10.94
N PRO A 33 -1.15 23.68 -10.81
CA PRO A 33 0.01 24.15 -11.57
C PRO A 33 1.31 23.42 -11.18
N VAL A 34 1.44 23.00 -9.92
CA VAL A 34 2.63 22.25 -9.45
C VAL A 34 2.66 20.85 -10.09
N LEU A 35 1.52 20.16 -10.09
CA LEU A 35 1.41 18.82 -10.67
C LEU A 35 1.53 18.84 -12.19
N GLU A 36 0.98 19.85 -12.87
CA GLU A 36 1.13 20.03 -14.32
C GLU A 36 2.59 20.27 -14.71
N LYS A 37 3.28 21.18 -14.02
CA LYS A 37 4.71 21.43 -14.28
C LYS A 37 5.55 20.16 -14.09
N TRP A 38 5.33 19.44 -12.99
CA TRP A 38 6.04 18.20 -12.72
C TRP A 38 5.74 17.11 -13.77
N LEU A 39 4.49 16.99 -14.20
CA LEU A 39 4.09 16.02 -15.22
C LEU A 39 4.77 16.31 -16.57
N ASN A 40 4.78 17.58 -16.99
CA ASN A 40 5.47 17.98 -18.22
C ASN A 40 6.98 17.67 -18.18
N GLU A 41 7.63 17.94 -17.04
CA GLU A 41 9.05 17.60 -16.85
C GLU A 41 9.28 16.07 -16.84
N ALA A 42 8.39 15.29 -16.24
CA ALA A 42 8.45 13.85 -16.25
C ALA A 42 8.28 13.27 -17.67
N GLU A 43 7.33 13.80 -18.44
CA GLU A 43 7.07 13.39 -19.82
C GLU A 43 8.24 13.70 -20.75
N LEU A 44 8.86 14.87 -20.61
CA LEU A 44 10.06 15.24 -21.38
C LEU A 44 11.19 14.24 -21.11
N ARG A 45 11.46 13.95 -19.84
CA ARG A 45 12.52 13.00 -19.45
C ARG A 45 12.20 11.57 -19.83
N ASN A 46 10.92 11.20 -19.90
CA ASN A 46 10.50 9.90 -20.41
C ASN A 46 10.77 9.77 -21.92
N GLN A 47 10.61 10.85 -22.70
CA GLN A 47 10.97 10.87 -24.12
C GLN A 47 12.48 10.75 -24.32
N GLU A 48 13.30 11.32 -23.43
CA GLU A 48 14.76 11.17 -23.40
C GLU A 48 15.21 9.77 -22.95
N GLY A 49 14.29 8.94 -22.44
CA GLY A 49 14.51 7.54 -22.13
C GLY A 49 14.13 7.16 -20.69
N GLN A 50 13.76 5.90 -20.51
CA GLN A 50 13.25 5.39 -19.23
C GLN A 50 14.24 5.54 -18.07
N GLN A 51 15.55 5.56 -18.34
CA GLN A 51 16.58 5.80 -17.32
C GLN A 51 16.56 7.24 -16.81
N ASN A 52 16.39 8.23 -17.69
CA ASN A 52 16.27 9.65 -17.34
C ASN A 52 15.02 9.91 -16.49
N LEU A 53 13.92 9.23 -16.78
CA LEU A 53 12.72 9.26 -15.93
C LEU A 53 12.98 8.66 -14.54
N MET A 54 13.64 7.50 -14.45
CA MET A 54 13.92 6.87 -13.15
C MET A 54 14.82 7.76 -12.27
N GLU A 55 15.85 8.38 -12.87
CA GLU A 55 16.74 9.32 -12.18
C GLU A 55 15.96 10.53 -11.65
N PHE A 56 15.09 11.13 -12.46
CA PHE A 56 14.29 12.28 -12.08
C PHE A 56 13.26 11.99 -10.98
N VAL A 57 12.63 10.82 -11.03
CA VAL A 57 11.70 10.41 -9.97
C VAL A 57 12.45 10.20 -8.65
N GLY A 58 13.75 9.93 -8.70
CA GLY A 58 14.61 9.74 -7.52
C GLY A 58 14.23 8.48 -6.74
N GLY A 59 13.64 7.49 -7.42
CA GLY A 59 13.36 6.19 -6.83
C GLY A 59 14.62 5.33 -6.84
N GLU A 60 14.93 4.63 -5.74
CA GLU A 60 15.86 3.50 -5.80
C GLU A 60 15.47 2.60 -6.98
N PRO A 61 16.44 2.05 -7.74
CA PRO A 61 16.15 1.16 -8.86
C PRO A 61 15.15 0.11 -8.41
N SER A 62 13.97 0.13 -9.04
CA SER A 62 12.76 -0.60 -8.63
C SER A 62 13.10 -1.86 -7.86
N LYS A 63 12.98 -1.83 -6.52
CA LYS A 63 13.15 -3.03 -5.70
C LYS A 63 12.18 -4.05 -6.27
N LYS A 64 12.72 -5.10 -6.92
CA LYS A 64 11.93 -6.15 -7.57
C LYS A 64 10.84 -6.56 -6.59
N ARG A 65 9.58 -6.52 -7.03
CA ARG A 65 8.42 -6.86 -6.19
C ARG A 65 8.73 -8.15 -5.41
N LYS A 66 8.59 -8.12 -4.08
CA LYS A 66 8.77 -9.31 -3.24
C LYS A 66 7.88 -10.43 -3.79
N ARG A 67 8.44 -11.63 -3.98
CA ARG A 67 7.65 -12.79 -4.42
C ARG A 67 6.55 -13.07 -3.40
N ARG A 68 5.39 -13.51 -3.90
CA ARG A 68 4.25 -13.89 -3.06
C ARG A 68 4.67 -15.04 -2.15
N THR A 69 4.41 -14.90 -0.85
CA THR A 69 4.57 -16.00 0.09
C THR A 69 3.37 -16.95 -0.03
N SER A 70 3.66 -18.23 -0.24
CA SER A 70 2.68 -19.32 -0.14
C SER A 70 2.81 -19.96 1.23
N PHE A 71 1.72 -19.96 2.00
CA PHE A 71 1.68 -20.64 3.29
C PHE A 71 1.49 -22.15 3.08
N THR A 72 2.14 -22.96 3.90
CA THR A 72 1.85 -24.40 3.96
C THR A 72 0.45 -24.62 4.56
N PRO A 73 -0.23 -25.74 4.27
CA PRO A 73 -1.51 -26.06 4.90
C PRO A 73 -1.46 -26.02 6.42
N GLN A 74 -0.39 -26.56 7.02
CA GLN A 74 -0.18 -26.57 8.46
C GLN A 74 -0.03 -25.15 9.02
N ALA A 75 0.68 -24.25 8.31
CA ALA A 75 0.81 -22.87 8.72
C ALA A 75 -0.54 -22.13 8.64
N ILE A 76 -1.37 -22.43 7.64
CA ILE A 76 -2.73 -21.86 7.52
C ILE A 76 -3.59 -22.31 8.70
N GLU A 77 -3.57 -23.60 9.05
CA GLU A 77 -4.29 -24.14 10.20
C GLU A 77 -3.86 -23.48 11.51
N ALA A 78 -2.55 -23.37 11.75
CA ALA A 78 -2.02 -22.69 12.93
C ALA A 78 -2.41 -21.21 12.98
N LEU A 79 -2.29 -20.48 11.87
CA LEU A 79 -2.68 -19.07 11.78
C LEU A 79 -4.17 -18.87 12.06
N ASN A 80 -5.03 -19.76 11.56
CA ASN A 80 -6.46 -19.73 11.88
C ASN A 80 -6.71 -20.03 13.36
N ALA A 81 -6.03 -21.01 13.96
CA ALA A 81 -6.17 -21.30 15.38
C ALA A 81 -5.76 -20.12 16.27
N TYR A 82 -4.67 -19.41 15.91
CA TYR A 82 -4.29 -18.17 16.57
C TYR A 82 -5.33 -17.06 16.38
N PHE A 83 -5.88 -16.94 15.17
CA PHE A 83 -6.90 -15.94 14.85
C PHE A 83 -8.19 -16.12 15.65
N GLU A 84 -8.66 -17.35 15.83
CA GLU A 84 -9.86 -17.65 16.64
C GLU A 84 -9.67 -17.29 18.12
N LYS A 85 -8.44 -17.44 18.65
CA LYS A 85 -8.12 -17.03 20.03
C LYS A 85 -7.99 -15.52 20.17
N ASN A 86 -7.29 -14.87 19.25
CA ASN A 86 -7.07 -13.44 19.25
C ASN A 86 -6.97 -12.89 17.80
N PRO A 87 -8.02 -12.23 17.27
CA PRO A 87 -8.02 -11.68 15.91
C PRO A 87 -7.16 -10.40 15.77
N LEU A 88 -6.72 -9.82 16.89
CA LEU A 88 -5.91 -8.61 17.00
C LEU A 88 -4.63 -8.88 17.80
N PRO A 89 -3.73 -9.76 17.31
CA PRO A 89 -2.48 -10.01 18.00
C PRO A 89 -1.64 -8.72 18.04
N THR A 90 -1.01 -8.51 19.19
CA THR A 90 -0.03 -7.46 19.43
C THR A 90 1.21 -7.65 18.56
N GLY A 91 2.04 -6.61 18.44
CA GLY A 91 3.29 -6.70 17.69
C GLY A 91 4.26 -7.77 18.21
N GLN A 92 4.17 -8.12 19.50
CA GLN A 92 4.96 -9.18 20.13
C GLN A 92 4.41 -10.56 19.76
N GLU A 93 3.11 -10.80 19.91
CA GLU A 93 2.46 -12.06 19.51
C GLU A 93 2.71 -12.37 18.03
N ILE A 94 2.63 -11.36 17.14
CA ILE A 94 2.96 -11.53 15.71
C ILE A 94 4.40 -12.00 15.52
N THR A 95 5.33 -11.52 16.34
CA THR A 95 6.75 -11.88 16.27
C THR A 95 6.97 -13.32 16.74
N GLU A 96 6.26 -13.74 17.79
CA GLU A 96 6.29 -15.11 18.32
C GLU A 96 5.70 -16.11 17.30
N ILE A 97 4.53 -15.80 16.74
CA ILE A 97 3.88 -16.63 15.71
C ILE A 97 4.77 -16.74 14.46
N ALA A 98 5.39 -15.63 14.03
CA ALA A 98 6.29 -15.63 12.88
C ALA A 98 7.53 -16.52 13.10
N LYS A 99 8.08 -16.50 14.32
CA LYS A 99 9.20 -17.36 14.71
C LYS A 99 8.81 -18.84 14.74
N GLU A 100 7.64 -19.16 15.30
CA GLU A 100 7.14 -20.53 15.39
C GLU A 100 6.85 -21.13 14.01
N LEU A 101 6.24 -20.35 13.12
CA LEU A 101 5.88 -20.81 11.77
C LEU A 101 7.01 -20.62 10.74
N ASN A 102 8.15 -20.07 11.15
CA ASN A 102 9.29 -19.75 10.29
C ASN A 102 8.93 -18.87 9.08
N TYR A 103 8.16 -17.81 9.32
CA TYR A 103 7.80 -16.78 8.32
C TYR A 103 8.33 -15.40 8.73
N ASP A 104 8.41 -14.49 7.75
CA ASP A 104 8.71 -13.10 8.02
C ASP A 104 7.57 -12.46 8.85
N ARG A 105 7.94 -11.64 9.84
CA ARG A 105 6.99 -10.92 10.71
C ARG A 105 5.97 -10.12 9.92
N GLU A 106 6.40 -9.48 8.83
CA GLU A 106 5.53 -8.70 7.94
C GLU A 106 4.53 -9.59 7.22
N VAL A 107 4.94 -10.79 6.80
CA VAL A 107 4.07 -11.77 6.14
C VAL A 107 2.94 -12.20 7.07
N VAL A 108 3.26 -12.53 8.33
CA VAL A 108 2.26 -12.89 9.34
C VAL A 108 1.35 -11.70 9.66
N ARG A 109 1.91 -10.51 9.87
CA ARG A 109 1.13 -9.28 10.11
C ARG A 109 0.13 -9.01 8.98
N VAL A 110 0.58 -9.11 7.73
CA VAL A 110 -0.25 -8.92 6.54
C VAL A 110 -1.33 -9.99 6.44
N TRP A 111 -1.02 -11.24 6.80
CA TRP A 111 -2.01 -12.32 6.86
C TRP A 111 -3.17 -11.97 7.82
N PHE A 112 -2.88 -11.55 9.05
CA PHE A 112 -3.90 -11.14 10.01
C PHE A 112 -4.71 -9.93 9.51
N CYS A 113 -4.05 -8.94 8.89
CA CYS A 113 -4.73 -7.81 8.24
C CYS A 113 -5.70 -8.26 7.13
N ASN A 114 -5.27 -9.20 6.29
CA ASN A 114 -6.09 -9.71 5.19
C ASN A 114 -7.24 -10.59 5.69
N ARG A 115 -6.99 -11.46 6.69
CA ARG A 115 -8.01 -12.29 7.32
C ARG A 115 -9.13 -11.47 7.98
N ARG A 116 -8.79 -10.33 8.60
CA ARG A 116 -9.80 -9.38 9.12
C ARG A 116 -10.58 -8.69 8.00
N GLN A 117 -9.93 -8.35 6.89
CA GLN A 117 -10.61 -7.74 5.74
C GLN A 117 -11.62 -8.69 5.10
N THR A 118 -11.31 -10.00 5.01
CA THR A 118 -12.27 -10.98 4.48
C THR A 118 -13.54 -11.06 5.32
N LEU A 119 -13.45 -11.03 6.66
CA LEU A 119 -14.64 -11.00 7.53
C LEU A 119 -15.52 -9.76 7.31
N LYS A 120 -14.90 -8.58 7.13
CA LYS A 120 -15.58 -7.31 6.85
C LYS A 120 -16.20 -7.25 5.46
N ASN A 121 -15.63 -7.97 4.50
CA ASN A 121 -16.12 -8.03 3.13
C ASN A 121 -17.23 -9.07 2.97
N THR A 122 -17.18 -10.19 3.71
CA THR A 122 -18.30 -11.15 3.77
C THR A 122 -19.58 -10.50 4.32
N SER A 123 -19.47 -9.61 5.31
CA SER A 123 -20.61 -8.84 5.82
C SER A 123 -21.18 -7.83 4.81
N LYS A 124 -20.40 -7.40 3.81
CA LYS A 124 -20.89 -6.57 2.69
C LYS A 124 -21.40 -7.37 1.49
N LEU A 125 -20.95 -8.61 1.32
CA LEU A 125 -21.42 -9.52 0.26
C LEU A 125 -22.80 -10.12 0.57
N ASN A 126 -23.17 -10.24 1.85
CA ASN A 126 -24.50 -10.67 2.27
C ASN A 126 -25.64 -9.68 1.95
N VAL A 127 -25.34 -8.51 1.36
CA VAL A 127 -26.34 -7.51 0.95
C VAL A 127 -26.85 -7.76 -0.48
N PHE A 128 -26.22 -8.66 -1.25
CA PHE A 128 -26.57 -8.94 -2.65
C PHE A 128 -27.15 -10.35 -2.89
N GLN A 129 -27.58 -11.07 -1.86
CA GLN A 129 -28.48 -12.22 -2.02
C GLN A 129 -29.91 -11.84 -1.62
N ILE A 130 -30.72 -11.56 -2.63
CA ILE A 130 -32.19 -11.44 -2.62
C ILE A 130 -32.68 -12.57 -3.56
N PRO A 131 -33.78 -13.28 -3.23
CA PRO A 131 -33.91 -14.74 -3.29
C PRO A 131 -33.94 -15.37 -4.69
#